data_AF-A0A563VRV5-F1
#
_entry.id   AF-A0A563VRV5-F1
#
_cell.length_a   1.000
_cell.length_b   1.000
_cell.length_c   1.000
_cell.angle_alpha   90.00
_cell.angle_beta   90.00
_cell.angle_gamma   90.00
#
_symmetry.space_group_name_H-M   'P 1'
#
loop_
_entity.id
_entity.type
_entity.pdbx_description
1 polymer ?
#
loop_
_entity_poly.entity_id
_entity_poly.type
_entity_poly.pdbx_seq_one_letter_code
_entity_poly.pdbx_strand_id
1 'polypeptide(L)' 'MTHPNSLANLKHDGRPLKRGSTKKPRRLSVTNEGWEGCQQLSLELGLSVSEILESLGRGELILSKPLTRSNS' A
#
# COMPACT_ATOMS: atom_id res chain seq x y z
N MET A 1 27.55 27.09 -12.05
CA MET A 1 27.99 27.30 -10.65
C MET A 1 26.96 26.63 -9.75
N THR A 2 27.32 25.50 -9.14
CA THR A 2 26.45 24.75 -8.22
C THR A 2 26.54 25.42 -6.85
N HIS A 3 25.42 25.89 -6.30
CA HIS A 3 25.41 26.51 -4.97
C HIS A 3 25.98 25.52 -3.92
N PRO A 4 26.87 25.95 -3.01
CA PRO A 4 27.54 25.07 -2.04
C PRO A 4 26.58 24.34 -1.09
N ASN A 5 25.31 24.78 -1.01
CA ASN A 5 24.28 24.16 -0.17
C ASN A 5 23.31 23.24 -0.92
N SER A 6 23.51 22.96 -2.22
CA SER A 6 22.61 22.09 -2.99
C SER A 6 22.55 20.64 -2.46
N LEU A 7 23.59 20.19 -1.74
CA LEU A 7 23.67 18.86 -1.15
C LEU A 7 23.14 18.80 0.29
N ALA A 8 22.93 19.94 0.96
CA ALA A 8 22.49 19.98 2.35
C ALA A 8 21.02 19.57 2.50
N ASN A 9 20.17 19.83 1.50
CA ASN A 9 18.77 19.41 1.46
C ASN A 9 18.58 17.94 1.00
N LEU A 10 19.66 17.28 0.59
CA LEU A 10 19.67 15.88 0.16
C LEU A 10 19.85 14.90 1.34
N LYS A 11 19.95 15.41 2.58
CA LYS A 11 19.80 14.59 3.78
C LYS A 11 18.34 14.14 3.87
N HIS A 12 18.05 13.02 3.21
CA HIS A 12 16.90 12.19 3.53
C HIS A 12 17.16 11.55 4.91
N ASP A 13 17.12 12.34 5.98
CA ASP A 13 16.70 11.79 7.26
C ASP A 13 15.28 11.27 6.98
N GLY A 14 15.19 9.95 6.80
CA GLY A 14 14.09 9.30 6.11
C GLY A 14 12.74 9.82 6.60
N ARG A 15 11.83 10.13 5.67
CA ARG A 15 10.47 10.57 5.98
C ARG A 15 9.95 9.76 7.17
N PRO A 16 9.45 10.40 8.24
CA PRO A 16 8.97 9.68 9.41
C PRO A 16 8.08 8.53 9.00
N LEU A 17 8.34 7.35 9.58
CA LEU A 17 7.58 6.15 9.27
C LEU A 17 6.11 6.42 9.62
N LYS A 18 5.25 6.52 8.61
CA LYS A 18 3.80 6.77 8.76
C LYS A 18 3.15 5.84 9.79
N ARG A 19 3.70 4.63 9.99
CA ARG A 19 3.13 3.56 10.82
C ARG A 19 4.15 2.86 11.73
N GLY A 20 5.20 3.57 12.16
CA GLY A 20 6.15 3.12 13.20
C GLY A 20 7.09 1.94 12.83
N SER A 21 6.90 1.29 11.68
CA SER A 21 7.77 0.20 11.19
C SER A 21 8.15 0.42 9.73
N THR A 22 9.35 -0.01 9.36
CA THR A 22 9.82 0.02 7.97
C THR A 22 9.07 -1.02 7.14
N LYS A 23 8.60 -0.62 5.95
CA LYS A 23 8.03 -1.56 4.99
C LYS A 23 9.13 -2.47 4.45
N LYS A 24 8.84 -3.77 4.31
CA LYS A 24 9.71 -4.74 3.63
C LYS A 24 9.01 -5.23 2.36
N PRO A 25 9.72 -5.40 1.23
CA PRO A 25 9.11 -5.94 0.02
C PRO A 25 8.66 -7.39 0.25
N ARG A 26 7.49 -7.75 -0.29
CA ARG A 26 6.94 -9.11 -0.30
C ARG A 26 6.46 -9.41 -1.72
N ARG A 27 6.56 -10.67 -2.14
CA ARG A 27 6.04 -11.15 -3.44
C ARG A 27 4.68 -11.81 -3.21
N LEU A 28 3.72 -11.53 -4.08
CA LEU A 28 2.39 -12.12 -4.09
C LEU A 28 2.12 -12.66 -5.49
N SER A 29 1.44 -13.80 -5.57
CA SER A 29 0.95 -14.38 -6.81
C SER A 29 -0.57 -14.19 -6.87
N VAL A 30 -1.04 -13.60 -7.96
CA VAL A 30 -2.46 -13.34 -8.23
C VAL A 30 -2.73 -13.60 -9.70
N THR A 31 -3.98 -13.91 -10.07
CA THR A 31 -4.37 -13.97 -11.48
C THR A 31 -4.45 -12.57 -12.08
N ASN A 32 -4.59 -12.47 -13.40
CA ASN A 32 -4.74 -11.19 -14.09
C ASN A 32 -6.01 -10.47 -13.60
N GLU A 33 -7.13 -11.18 -13.51
CA GLU A 33 -8.42 -10.64 -13.07
C GLU A 33 -8.34 -10.15 -11.62
N GLY A 34 -7.64 -10.90 -10.76
CA GLY A 34 -7.39 -10.49 -9.39
C GLY A 34 -6.53 -9.23 -9.28
N TRP A 35 -5.54 -9.08 -10.17
CA TRP A 35 -4.70 -7.89 -10.22
C TRP A 35 -5.47 -6.65 -10.73
N GLU A 36 -6.25 -6.80 -11.80
CA GLU A 36 -7.09 -5.74 -12.35
C GLU A 36 -8.10 -5.24 -11.32
N GLY A 37 -8.78 -6.15 -10.62
CA GLY A 37 -9.69 -5.78 -9.52
C GLY A 37 -8.99 -5.03 -8.40
N CYS A 38 -7.76 -5.42 -8.04
CA CYS A 38 -6.95 -4.70 -7.05
C CYS A 38 -6.56 -3.28 -7.52
N GLN A 39 -6.24 -3.11 -8.81
CA GLN A 39 -5.94 -1.81 -9.39
C GLN A 39 -7.17 -0.91 -9.43
N GLN A 40 -8.34 -1.44 -9.77
CA GLN A 40 -9.59 -0.68 -9.73
C GLN A 40 -9.91 -0.22 -8.31
N LEU A 41 -9.84 -1.13 -7.33
CA LEU A 41 -10.05 -0.78 -5.92
C LEU A 41 -9.06 0.29 -5.43
N SER A 42 -7.81 0.23 -5.90
CA SER A 42 -6.79 1.24 -5.61
C SER A 42 -7.20 2.64 -6.08
N LEU A 43 -7.79 2.75 -7.27
CA LEU A 43 -8.32 4.01 -7.80
C LEU A 43 -9.55 4.48 -7.02
N GLU A 44 -10.51 3.59 -6.75
CA GLU A 44 -11.74 3.91 -6.03
C GLU A 44 -11.49 4.45 -4.63
N LEU A 45 -10.51 3.88 -3.92
CA LEU A 45 -10.16 4.29 -2.55
C LEU A 45 -9.12 5.42 -2.50
N GLY A 46 -8.49 5.79 -3.62
CA GLY A 46 -7.38 6.74 -3.64
C GLY A 46 -6.16 6.26 -2.85
N LEU A 47 -5.97 4.95 -2.72
CA LEU A 47 -4.89 4.30 -1.98
C LEU A 47 -4.11 3.39 -2.89
N SER A 48 -2.78 3.31 -2.74
CA SER A 48 -2.01 2.30 -3.46
C SER A 48 -2.40 0.87 -3.01
N VAL A 49 -2.22 -0.13 -3.88
CA VAL A 49 -2.44 -1.55 -3.52
C VAL A 49 -1.67 -1.95 -2.25
N SER A 50 -0.44 -1.46 -2.06
CA SER A 50 0.34 -1.70 -0.85
C SER A 50 -0.30 -1.07 0.40
N GLU A 51 -0.89 0.12 0.30
CA GLU A 51 -1.59 0.76 1.42
C GLU A 51 -2.89 0.07 1.77
N ILE A 52 -3.60 -0.47 0.77
CA ILE A 52 -4.78 -1.30 1.01
C ILE A 52 -4.38 -2.56 1.81
N LEU A 53 -3.34 -3.27 1.36
CA LEU A 53 -2.85 -4.47 2.06
C LEU A 53 -2.37 -4.17 3.49
N GLU A 54 -1.65 -3.06 3.69
CA GLU A 54 -1.23 -2.62 5.03
C GLU A 54 -2.42 -2.26 5.92
N SER A 55 -3.42 -1.58 5.38
CA SER A 55 -4.60 -1.15 6.13
C SER A 55 -5.48 -2.35 6.50
N LEU A 56 -5.60 -3.34 5.61
CA LEU A 56 -6.23 -4.64 5.90
C LEU A 56 -5.50 -5.36 7.04
N GLY A 57 -4.18 -5.53 6.93
CA GLY A 57 -3.40 -6.26 7.94
C GLY A 57 -3.38 -5.61 9.33
N ARG A 58 -3.67 -4.30 9.40
CA ARG A 58 -3.75 -3.53 10.64
C ARG A 58 -5.18 -3.32 11.16
N GLY A 59 -6.19 -3.83 10.45
CA GLY A 59 -7.60 -3.64 10.83
C GLY A 59 -8.12 -2.21 10.62
N GLU A 60 -7.42 -1.40 9.83
CA GLU A 60 -7.84 -0.05 9.45
C GLU A 60 -8.78 -0.06 8.23
N LEU A 61 -8.80 -1.16 7.48
CA LEU A 61 -9.76 -1.43 6.41
C LEU A 61 -10.47 -2.75 6.70
N ILE A 62 -11.80 -2.74 6.69
CA ILE A 62 -12.62 -3.90 7.04
C ILE A 62 -12.98 -4.67 5.77
N LEU A 63 -12.47 -5.91 5.66
CA LEU A 63 -12.96 -6.87 4.68
C LEU A 63 -14.15 -7.62 5.29
N SER A 64 -15.33 -7.49 4.70
CA SER A 64 -16.51 -8.26 5.11
C SER A 64 -16.58 -9.59 4.37
N LYS A 65 -17.11 -10.62 5.04
CA LYS A 65 -17.48 -11.86 4.35
C LYS A 65 -18.66 -11.58 3.43
N PRO A 66 -18.70 -12.16 2.21
CA PRO A 66 -19.88 -12.12 1.38
C PRO A 66 -21.08 -12.64 2.17
N LEU A 67 -22.22 -11.95 2.06
CA LEU A 67 -23.46 -12.32 2.76
C LEU A 67 -24.05 -13.65 2.27
N THR A 68 -23.64 -14.11 1.11
CA THR A 68 -24.05 -15.39 0.52
C THR A 68 -22.99 -16.46 0.76
N ARG A 69 -23.28 -17.39 1.67
CA ARG A 69 -22.69 -18.74 1.61
C ARG A 69 -23.29 -19.44 0.40
N SER A 70 -22.47 -19.80 -0.58
CA SER A 70 -22.84 -20.88 -1.49
C SER A 70 -22.88 -22.15 -0.65
N ASN A 71 -24.07 -22.69 -0.43
CA ASN A 71 -24.20 -24.10 -0.07
C ASN A 71 -23.65 -24.90 -1.26
N SER A 72 -22.54 -25.60 -1.06
CA SER A 72 -22.10 -26.72 -1.87
C SER A 72 -21.33 -27.67 -0.98
#